data_AF-K7GA61-F1
#
_entry.id   AF-K7GA61-F1
#
_cell.length_a   1.000
_cell.length_b   1.000
_cell.length_c   1.000
_cell.angle_alpha   90.00
_cell.angle_beta   90.00
_cell.angle_gamma   90.00
#
_symmetry.space_group_name_H-M   'P 1'
#
loop_
_entity.id
_entity.type
_entity.pdbx_description
1 polymer ?
#
loop_
_entity_poly.entity_id
_entity_poly.type
_entity_poly.pdbx_seq_one_letter_code
_entity_poly.pdbx_strand_id
1 'polypeptide(L)'
;ALSMGSSNENFVLASYEVSKLIAEIGYLHIVGERLILPALNFITYRIYRGKKGNQLGSLSLSNNTVKRRIEEMVKNIEEMLIHQLQNSQFFALQLDESTDIADSANVMCFVRYDYESSIQKDLLFCKPLPTKTTAAEIFKLINEFIIQSDIDWKKCVGLSSDEARPMAGSHTGLVLRFRTVAPDCVWVHCSSHREALVVKTMPSLLSSTLQECVKFINYIKARPLNSRIFTALCNELGSEHEHLLLHCEIRWLSKGLFEMKDEVLLFLEQHPSSAEDVIFTFKDRFHEFDWLTMVAYLCDIFCLLNYLSLILQGTKTNILKVHEKVEKLRLWAQRVNKRNFKSFCTLTELQEKYAETNISDVISAAIKEHLLGLTSRLNEYFPPIDASKMWIKNLFTIDTENEEILQVDSLIELSCDSALKENFDKLSVIDFWLSCRNEYSHLSEKAVKFLMPFVTMYKCESSFSSLVFFKNKYRNRLNVESDLRIKLSSFAP
;
A
#
# COMPACT_ATOMS: atom_id res chain seq x y z
N ALA A 1 8.50 -40.33 38.06
CA ALA A 1 9.32 -39.12 37.86
C ALA A 1 9.47 -38.77 36.38
N LEU A 2 8.35 -38.68 35.64
CA LEU A 2 8.30 -38.32 34.22
C LEU A 2 7.09 -37.36 34.05
N SER A 3 7.26 -36.06 34.31
CA SER A 3 6.36 -34.99 33.85
C SER A 3 6.81 -33.55 34.19
N MET A 4 7.90 -33.34 34.94
CA MET A 4 8.29 -31.97 35.33
C MET A 4 9.00 -31.17 34.23
N GLY A 5 9.55 -31.82 33.19
CA GLY A 5 10.19 -31.13 32.06
C GLY A 5 9.21 -30.39 31.14
N SER A 6 8.10 -31.04 30.75
CA SER A 6 7.14 -30.50 29.79
C SER A 6 6.31 -29.32 30.33
N SER A 7 6.09 -29.25 31.65
CA SER A 7 5.32 -28.16 32.24
C SER A 7 6.06 -26.82 32.19
N ASN A 8 7.39 -26.82 32.34
CA ASN A 8 8.17 -25.57 32.35
C ASN A 8 8.37 -25.02 30.93
N GLU A 9 8.58 -25.92 29.96
CA GLU A 9 8.61 -25.56 28.53
C GLU A 9 7.31 -24.89 28.08
N ASN A 10 6.16 -25.41 28.49
CA ASN A 10 4.86 -24.81 28.16
C ASN A 10 4.69 -23.38 28.73
N PHE A 11 5.20 -23.09 29.94
CA PHE A 11 5.18 -21.72 30.48
C PHE A 11 6.12 -20.79 29.72
N VAL A 12 7.27 -21.31 29.29
CA VAL A 12 8.20 -20.55 28.46
C VAL A 12 7.54 -20.25 27.12
N LEU A 13 6.97 -21.23 26.43
CA LEU A 13 6.26 -21.04 25.16
C LEU A 13 5.11 -20.03 25.29
N ALA A 14 4.23 -20.21 26.29
CA ALA A 14 3.12 -19.30 26.54
C ALA A 14 3.59 -17.85 26.76
N SER A 15 4.72 -17.65 27.45
CA SER A 15 5.25 -16.31 27.63
C SER A 15 5.86 -15.72 26.36
N TYR A 16 6.39 -16.53 25.43
CA TYR A 16 6.78 -16.06 24.10
C TYR A 16 5.56 -15.64 23.29
N GLU A 17 4.52 -16.48 23.26
CA GLU A 17 3.25 -16.18 22.56
C GLU A 17 2.60 -14.89 23.08
N VAL A 18 2.53 -14.71 24.40
CA VAL A 18 2.00 -13.46 24.98
C VAL A 18 2.90 -12.26 24.66
N SER A 19 4.23 -12.43 24.69
CA SER A 19 5.15 -11.35 24.34
C SER A 19 5.01 -10.94 22.87
N LYS A 20 4.83 -11.92 21.98
CA LYS A 20 4.55 -11.70 20.54
C LYS A 20 3.25 -10.91 20.37
N LEU A 21 2.18 -11.32 21.03
CA LEU A 21 0.88 -10.61 20.97
C LEU A 21 0.98 -9.16 21.46
N ILE A 22 1.74 -8.91 22.55
CA ILE A 22 1.97 -7.56 23.05
C ILE A 22 2.63 -6.67 21.97
N ALA A 23 3.65 -7.19 21.29
CA ALA A 23 4.37 -6.49 20.24
C ALA A 23 3.50 -6.26 18.98
N GLU A 24 2.80 -7.29 18.48
CA GLU A 24 1.93 -7.19 17.30
C GLU A 24 0.84 -6.12 17.45
N ILE A 25 0.22 -6.10 18.63
CA ILE A 25 -0.84 -5.13 18.94
C ILE A 25 -0.24 -3.74 19.20
N GLY A 26 0.97 -3.66 19.77
CA GLY A 26 1.69 -2.44 20.08
C GLY A 26 1.39 -1.85 21.46
N TYR A 27 1.14 -2.72 22.43
CA TYR A 27 1.01 -2.32 23.83
C TYR A 27 2.39 -2.13 24.50
N LEU A 28 2.41 -1.41 25.62
CA LEU A 28 3.61 -1.32 26.46
C LEU A 28 3.93 -2.71 27.01
N HIS A 29 5.19 -3.10 27.03
CA HIS A 29 5.66 -4.38 27.57
C HIS A 29 5.20 -4.60 29.02
N ILE A 30 5.11 -3.51 29.79
CA ILE A 30 4.61 -3.50 31.18
C ILE A 30 3.17 -4.00 31.35
N VAL A 31 2.39 -4.10 30.26
CA VAL A 31 1.03 -4.66 30.29
C VAL A 31 1.04 -6.13 30.74
N GLY A 32 2.12 -6.86 30.46
CA GLY A 32 2.33 -8.24 30.89
C GLY A 32 2.20 -8.38 32.40
N GLU A 33 2.94 -7.58 33.15
CA GLU A 33 2.97 -7.63 34.61
C GLU A 33 1.83 -6.85 35.29
N ARG A 34 1.37 -5.73 34.71
CA ARG A 34 0.37 -4.87 35.38
C ARG A 34 -1.07 -5.23 35.09
N LEU A 35 -1.34 -5.95 34.00
CA LEU A 35 -2.70 -6.29 33.59
C LEU A 35 -2.87 -7.79 33.33
N ILE A 36 -2.04 -8.38 32.46
CA ILE A 36 -2.23 -9.75 31.99
C ILE A 36 -2.05 -10.75 33.15
N LEU A 37 -0.94 -10.68 33.89
CA LEU A 37 -0.71 -11.57 35.03
C LEU A 37 -1.79 -11.44 36.13
N PRO A 38 -2.17 -10.24 36.60
CA PRO A 38 -3.28 -10.08 37.54
C PRO A 38 -4.61 -10.63 37.01
N ALA A 39 -4.95 -10.37 35.74
CA ALA A 39 -6.18 -10.85 35.13
C ALA A 39 -6.23 -12.39 35.07
N LEU A 40 -5.13 -13.03 34.64
CA LEU A 40 -5.01 -14.49 34.62
C LEU A 40 -5.16 -15.08 36.03
N ASN A 41 -4.59 -14.45 37.06
CA ASN A 41 -4.76 -14.87 38.44
C ASN A 41 -6.22 -14.77 38.90
N PHE A 42 -6.92 -13.66 38.62
CA PHE A 42 -8.33 -13.52 38.97
C PHE A 42 -9.22 -14.54 38.25
N ILE A 43 -9.02 -14.74 36.95
CA ILE A 43 -9.79 -15.69 36.15
C ILE A 43 -9.57 -17.12 36.66
N THR A 44 -8.32 -17.52 36.85
CA THR A 44 -8.01 -18.88 37.31
C THR A 44 -8.47 -19.12 38.75
N TYR A 45 -8.40 -18.10 39.61
CA TYR A 45 -8.95 -18.18 40.96
C TYR A 45 -10.47 -18.41 40.93
N ARG A 46 -11.22 -17.65 40.11
CA ARG A 46 -12.68 -17.74 40.02
C ARG A 46 -13.18 -19.02 39.33
N ILE A 47 -12.58 -19.40 38.20
CA ILE A 47 -13.03 -20.56 37.40
C ILE A 47 -12.53 -21.87 37.98
N TYR A 48 -11.25 -21.95 38.37
CA TYR A 48 -10.62 -23.19 38.82
C TYR A 48 -10.48 -23.27 40.35
N ARG A 49 -11.15 -22.39 41.10
CA ARG A 49 -11.13 -22.31 42.57
C ARG A 49 -9.70 -22.35 43.14
N GLY A 50 -8.79 -21.62 42.50
CA GLY A 50 -7.39 -21.51 42.92
C GLY A 50 -6.48 -22.72 42.62
N LYS A 51 -7.01 -23.86 42.15
CA LYS A 51 -6.20 -25.08 41.91
C LYS A 51 -5.09 -24.90 40.87
N LYS A 52 -5.28 -24.01 39.90
CA LYS A 52 -4.29 -23.69 38.84
C LYS A 52 -3.61 -22.32 39.01
N GLY A 53 -4.12 -21.46 39.91
CA GLY A 53 -3.59 -20.10 40.10
C GLY A 53 -2.14 -20.09 40.62
N ASN A 54 -1.79 -21.03 41.51
CA ASN A 54 -0.43 -21.14 42.05
C ASN A 54 0.62 -21.55 41.00
N GLN A 55 0.20 -22.15 39.88
CA GLN A 55 1.11 -22.57 38.80
C GLN A 55 1.43 -21.42 37.84
N LEU A 56 0.61 -20.35 37.80
CA LEU A 56 0.85 -19.17 36.97
C LEU A 56 2.02 -18.30 37.44
N GLY A 57 2.49 -18.48 38.69
CA GLY A 57 3.68 -17.77 39.19
C GLY A 57 4.94 -18.05 38.36
N SER A 58 4.97 -19.16 37.61
CA SER A 58 6.06 -19.51 36.70
C SER A 58 5.98 -18.77 35.35
N LEU A 59 4.84 -18.16 35.01
CA LEU A 59 4.68 -17.39 33.78
C LEU A 59 5.36 -16.02 33.91
N SER A 60 6.56 -15.88 33.36
CA SER A 60 7.31 -14.62 33.43
C SER A 60 6.86 -13.65 32.35
N LEU A 61 6.19 -12.56 32.73
CA LEU A 61 5.75 -11.47 31.84
C LEU A 61 6.16 -10.09 32.37
N SER A 62 7.30 -10.01 33.06
CA SER A 62 7.84 -8.72 33.48
C SER A 62 8.20 -7.87 32.25
N ASN A 63 8.22 -6.56 32.41
CA ASN A 63 8.58 -5.64 31.33
C ASN A 63 9.89 -6.04 30.62
N ASN A 64 10.92 -6.42 31.39
CA ASN A 64 12.22 -6.83 30.87
C ASN A 64 12.18 -8.23 30.23
N THR A 65 11.38 -9.16 30.78
CA THR A 65 11.22 -10.49 30.18
C THR A 65 10.55 -10.40 28.82
N VAL A 66 9.47 -9.60 28.72
CA VAL A 66 8.76 -9.38 27.45
C VAL A 66 9.70 -8.77 26.42
N LYS A 67 10.44 -7.71 26.79
CA LYS A 67 11.46 -7.10 25.92
C LYS A 67 12.47 -8.12 25.41
N ARG A 68 13.10 -8.89 26.32
CA ARG A 68 14.12 -9.88 25.94
C ARG A 68 13.58 -10.93 24.98
N ARG A 69 12.37 -11.44 25.22
CA ARG A 69 11.73 -12.44 24.35
C ARG A 69 11.44 -11.89 22.97
N ILE A 70 11.00 -10.64 22.88
CA ILE A 70 10.81 -9.94 21.61
C ILE A 70 12.16 -9.82 20.88
N GLU A 71 13.23 -9.43 21.56
CA GLU A 71 14.59 -9.36 20.96
C GLU A 71 15.09 -10.73 20.48
N GLU A 72 14.85 -11.80 21.24
CA GLU A 72 15.20 -13.18 20.87
C GLU A 72 14.41 -13.65 19.62
N MET A 73 13.09 -13.42 19.58
CA MET A 73 12.25 -13.73 18.41
C MET A 73 12.66 -12.93 17.17
N VAL A 74 12.97 -11.64 17.34
CA VAL A 74 13.40 -10.75 16.25
C VAL A 74 14.73 -11.20 15.65
N LYS A 75 15.66 -11.66 16.50
CA LYS A 75 16.92 -12.23 16.04
C LYS A 75 16.68 -13.47 15.19
N ASN A 76 15.81 -14.38 15.63
CA ASN A 76 15.46 -15.57 14.85
C ASN A 76 14.84 -15.21 13.50
N ILE A 77 13.89 -14.26 13.47
CA ILE A 77 13.28 -13.76 12.22
C ILE A 77 14.35 -13.18 11.27
N GLU A 78 15.27 -12.38 11.80
CA GLU A 78 16.35 -11.79 10.99
C GLU A 78 17.26 -12.88 10.41
N GLU A 79 17.64 -13.88 11.20
CA GLU A 79 18.44 -15.03 10.74
C GLU A 79 17.72 -15.83 9.66
N MET A 80 16.41 -16.09 9.82
CA MET A 80 15.59 -16.78 8.81
C MET A 80 15.51 -15.97 7.51
N LEU A 81 15.26 -14.66 7.59
CA LEU A 81 15.22 -13.78 6.43
C LEU A 81 16.55 -13.75 5.70
N ILE A 82 17.66 -13.57 6.42
CA ILE A 82 19.01 -13.56 5.82
C ILE A 82 19.30 -14.89 5.13
N HIS A 83 18.99 -16.02 5.77
CA HIS A 83 19.17 -17.33 5.16
C HIS A 83 18.37 -17.49 3.86
N GLN A 84 17.11 -17.04 3.83
CA GLN A 84 16.33 -17.09 2.60
C GLN A 84 16.89 -16.15 1.51
N LEU A 85 17.36 -14.95 1.88
CA LEU A 85 17.97 -14.00 0.93
C LEU A 85 19.28 -14.52 0.34
N GLN A 86 20.14 -15.14 1.14
CA GLN A 86 21.37 -15.77 0.68
C GLN A 86 21.09 -16.85 -0.37
N ASN A 87 20.02 -17.63 -0.17
CA ASN A 87 19.59 -18.70 -1.08
C ASN A 87 18.74 -18.21 -2.27
N SER A 88 18.23 -16.98 -2.24
CA SER A 88 17.47 -16.40 -3.35
C SER A 88 18.37 -16.20 -4.58
N GLN A 89 17.77 -16.27 -5.78
CA GLN A 89 18.50 -15.94 -7.01
C GLN A 89 18.53 -14.43 -7.22
N PHE A 90 17.40 -13.76 -7.00
CA PHE A 90 17.24 -12.33 -7.16
C PHE A 90 16.44 -11.72 -6.02
N PHE A 91 16.73 -10.46 -5.73
CA PHE A 91 15.90 -9.65 -4.83
C PHE A 91 15.76 -8.23 -5.35
N ALA A 92 14.75 -7.54 -4.83
CA ALA A 92 14.53 -6.12 -5.02
C ALA A 92 14.32 -5.45 -3.66
N LEU A 93 14.73 -4.19 -3.56
CA LEU A 93 14.55 -3.37 -2.37
C LEU A 93 13.49 -2.30 -2.59
N GLN A 94 12.79 -1.96 -1.52
CA GLN A 94 11.86 -0.85 -1.44
C GLN A 94 12.25 -0.01 -0.23
N LEU A 95 12.49 1.29 -0.45
CA LEU A 95 13.11 2.19 0.50
C LEU A 95 12.34 3.49 0.62
N ASP A 96 12.04 3.86 1.85
CA ASP A 96 11.38 5.13 2.15
C ASP A 96 11.97 5.74 3.42
N GLU A 97 11.88 7.07 3.52
CA GLU A 97 12.36 7.84 4.66
C GLU A 97 11.23 8.67 5.23
N SER A 98 11.08 8.62 6.55
CA SER A 98 10.10 9.45 7.24
C SER A 98 10.65 9.92 8.58
N THR A 99 10.29 11.15 8.95
CA THR A 99 10.63 11.74 10.24
C THR A 99 9.53 11.45 11.25
N ASP A 100 9.89 10.88 12.41
CA ASP A 100 8.94 10.58 13.47
C ASP A 100 8.64 11.78 14.38
N ILE A 101 7.75 11.59 15.37
CA ILE A 101 7.34 12.64 16.32
C ILE A 101 8.48 13.15 17.24
N ALA A 102 9.64 12.49 17.24
CA ALA A 102 10.83 12.91 17.97
C ALA A 102 11.86 13.60 17.06
N ASP A 103 11.45 14.00 15.86
CA ASP A 103 12.30 14.58 14.82
C ASP A 103 13.45 13.65 14.37
N SER A 104 13.29 12.34 14.59
CA SER A 104 14.25 11.33 14.12
C SER A 104 13.86 10.88 12.72
N ALA A 105 14.75 11.06 11.76
CA ALA A 105 14.62 10.48 10.42
C ALA A 105 14.84 8.97 10.50
N ASN A 106 13.90 8.18 9.96
CA ASN A 106 13.96 6.72 9.96
C ASN A 106 13.91 6.23 8.51
N VAL A 107 14.85 5.35 8.15
CA VAL A 107 14.85 4.64 6.87
C VAL A 107 14.24 3.28 7.08
N MET A 108 13.21 2.99 6.29
CA MET A 108 12.58 1.69 6.25
C MET A 108 12.91 1.01 4.94
N CYS A 109 13.40 -0.22 5.03
CA CYS A 109 13.74 -1.04 3.87
C CYS A 109 12.93 -2.33 3.90
N PHE A 110 12.16 -2.57 2.86
CA PHE A 110 11.56 -3.87 2.56
C PHE A 110 12.37 -4.58 1.48
N VAL A 111 12.34 -5.90 1.51
CA VAL A 111 12.93 -6.75 0.48
C VAL A 111 11.86 -7.65 -0.12
N ARG A 112 11.99 -7.89 -1.42
CA ARG A 112 11.19 -8.85 -2.19
C ARG A 112 12.14 -9.78 -2.91
N TYR A 113 11.95 -11.08 -2.76
CA TYR A 113 12.91 -12.08 -3.23
C TYR A 113 12.20 -13.37 -3.64
N ASP A 114 12.86 -14.19 -4.46
CA ASP A 114 12.39 -15.53 -4.77
C ASP A 114 12.88 -16.54 -3.74
N TYR A 115 11.97 -17.40 -3.28
CA TYR A 115 12.26 -18.51 -2.38
C TYR A 115 11.24 -19.63 -2.61
N GLU A 116 11.72 -20.87 -2.78
CA GLU A 116 10.89 -22.07 -3.01
C GLU A 116 9.80 -21.87 -4.08
N SER A 117 10.20 -21.39 -5.27
CA SER A 117 9.31 -21.13 -6.42
C SER A 117 8.17 -20.13 -6.17
N SER A 118 8.33 -19.27 -5.16
CA SER A 118 7.37 -18.23 -4.82
C SER A 118 8.07 -16.92 -4.49
N ILE A 119 7.31 -15.83 -4.54
CA ILE A 119 7.81 -14.51 -4.16
C ILE A 119 7.46 -14.20 -2.71
N GLN A 120 8.50 -13.93 -1.93
CA GLN A 120 8.41 -13.52 -0.54
C GLN A 120 8.67 -12.02 -0.41
N LYS A 121 8.13 -11.42 0.66
CA LYS A 121 8.31 -9.99 0.96
C LYS A 121 8.35 -9.78 2.47
N ASP A 122 9.43 -9.18 2.96
CA ASP A 122 9.57 -8.92 4.39
C ASP A 122 10.32 -7.61 4.67
N LEU A 123 10.27 -7.15 5.92
CA LEU A 123 11.01 -6.00 6.42
C LEU A 123 12.48 -6.38 6.55
N LEU A 124 13.34 -5.74 5.73
CA LEU A 124 14.78 -5.88 5.86
C LEU A 124 15.25 -5.20 7.15
N PHE A 125 14.92 -3.92 7.34
CA PHE A 125 15.16 -3.19 8.59
C PHE A 125 14.36 -1.89 8.65
N CYS A 126 14.26 -1.31 9.85
CA CYS A 126 13.82 0.07 10.08
C CYS A 126 14.79 0.73 11.06
N LYS A 127 15.67 1.61 10.55
CA LYS A 127 16.77 2.16 11.34
C LYS A 127 16.80 3.70 11.27
N PRO A 128 17.13 4.38 12.38
CA PRO A 128 17.26 5.83 12.39
C PRO A 128 18.51 6.28 11.63
N LEU A 129 18.43 7.45 11.00
CA LEU A 129 19.58 8.20 10.49
C LEU A 129 19.96 9.27 11.51
N PRO A 130 21.06 9.10 12.26
CA PRO A 130 21.35 9.95 13.41
C PRO A 130 21.80 11.37 13.03
N THR A 131 22.24 11.62 11.79
CA THR A 131 22.83 12.90 11.40
C THR A 131 22.20 13.52 10.16
N LYS A 132 22.40 12.91 8.98
CA LYS A 132 21.98 13.48 7.69
C LYS A 132 21.14 12.47 6.90
N THR A 133 20.10 12.97 6.25
CA THR A 133 19.26 12.22 5.30
C THR A 133 19.83 12.26 3.88
N THR A 134 21.14 12.11 3.74
CA THR A 134 21.78 12.14 2.41
C THR A 134 21.79 10.76 1.78
N ALA A 135 21.82 10.73 0.45
CA ALA A 135 22.01 9.50 -0.35
C ALA A 135 23.17 8.63 0.15
N ALA A 136 24.26 9.26 0.60
CA ALA A 136 25.45 8.57 1.06
C ALA A 136 25.23 7.83 2.37
N GLU A 137 24.56 8.48 3.34
CA GLU A 137 24.25 7.86 4.63
C GLU A 137 23.23 6.72 4.48
N ILE A 138 22.20 6.92 3.63
CA ILE A 138 21.22 5.88 3.32
C ILE A 138 21.91 4.68 2.64
N PHE A 139 22.74 4.93 1.63
CA PHE A 139 23.50 3.87 0.96
C PHE A 139 24.42 3.14 1.93
N LYS A 140 25.14 3.87 2.79
CA LYS A 140 26.04 3.30 3.78
C LYS A 140 25.31 2.33 4.71
N LEU A 141 24.16 2.75 5.25
CA LEU A 141 23.33 1.93 6.13
C LEU A 141 22.90 0.61 5.47
N ILE A 142 22.44 0.68 4.21
CA ILE A 142 22.01 -0.51 3.46
C ILE A 142 23.21 -1.40 3.13
N ASN A 143 24.30 -0.79 2.65
CA ASN A 143 25.50 -1.51 2.27
C ASN A 143 26.16 -2.24 3.46
N GLU A 144 26.20 -1.60 4.64
CA GLU A 144 26.65 -2.24 5.87
C GLU A 144 25.79 -3.45 6.22
N PHE A 145 24.45 -3.35 6.12
CA PHE A 145 23.56 -4.48 6.37
C PHE A 145 23.81 -5.63 5.39
N ILE A 146 23.86 -5.33 4.08
CA ILE A 146 24.03 -6.34 3.01
C ILE A 146 25.38 -7.06 3.14
N ILE A 147 26.47 -6.33 3.41
CA ILE A 147 27.80 -6.91 3.61
C ILE A 147 27.87 -7.75 4.89
N GLN A 148 27.33 -7.25 6.01
CA GLN A 148 27.32 -7.99 7.28
C GLN A 148 26.50 -9.28 7.20
N SER A 149 25.47 -9.28 6.35
CA SER A 149 24.59 -10.42 6.14
C SER A 149 25.09 -11.39 5.06
N ASP A 150 26.25 -11.13 4.47
CA ASP A 150 26.82 -11.92 3.34
C ASP A 150 25.82 -12.09 2.17
N ILE A 151 25.11 -11.01 1.83
CA ILE A 151 24.17 -10.99 0.71
C ILE A 151 24.88 -10.42 -0.53
N ASP A 152 24.83 -11.15 -1.65
CA ASP A 152 25.46 -10.69 -2.90
C ASP A 152 24.64 -9.58 -3.57
N TRP A 153 25.21 -8.38 -3.65
CA TRP A 153 24.63 -7.24 -4.34
C TRP A 153 24.29 -7.50 -5.81
N LYS A 154 24.99 -8.41 -6.49
CA LYS A 154 24.71 -8.76 -7.90
C LYS A 154 23.33 -9.39 -8.10
N LYS A 155 22.75 -9.95 -7.03
CA LYS A 155 21.39 -10.50 -7.02
C LYS A 155 20.32 -9.41 -6.89
N CYS A 156 20.69 -8.17 -6.58
CA CYS A 156 19.76 -7.05 -6.50
C CYS A 156 19.38 -6.56 -7.91
N VAL A 157 18.12 -6.76 -8.30
CA VAL A 157 17.62 -6.45 -9.66
C VAL A 157 16.59 -5.33 -9.67
N GLY A 158 16.17 -4.85 -8.50
CA GLY A 158 15.19 -3.79 -8.38
C GLY A 158 15.40 -2.88 -7.19
N LEU A 159 15.18 -1.59 -7.38
CA LEU A 159 15.15 -0.58 -6.32
C LEU A 159 13.89 0.26 -6.48
N SER A 160 13.11 0.41 -5.44
CA SER A 160 11.96 1.32 -5.43
C SER A 160 12.11 2.35 -4.33
N SER A 161 12.00 3.63 -4.69
CA SER A 161 12.12 4.75 -3.76
C SER A 161 11.31 5.94 -4.24
N ASP A 162 11.13 6.93 -3.36
CA ASP A 162 10.55 8.21 -3.75
C ASP A 162 11.52 9.08 -4.59
N GLU A 163 11.00 10.19 -5.09
CA GLU A 163 11.74 11.16 -5.90
C GLU A 163 12.42 12.25 -5.06
N ALA A 164 12.57 12.03 -3.75
CA ALA A 164 13.27 12.98 -2.92
C ALA A 164 14.70 13.17 -3.46
N ARG A 165 15.22 14.40 -3.38
CA ARG A 165 16.56 14.73 -3.90
C ARG A 165 17.66 13.77 -3.42
N PRO A 166 17.66 13.25 -2.17
CA PRO A 166 18.61 12.23 -1.73
C PRO A 166 18.47 10.89 -2.47
N MET A 167 17.26 10.52 -2.91
CA MET A 167 17.00 9.25 -3.58
C MET A 167 17.29 9.32 -5.08
N ALA A 168 16.70 10.31 -5.78
CA ALA A 168 16.67 10.38 -7.25
C ALA A 168 17.62 11.44 -7.86
N GLY A 169 18.44 12.12 -7.05
CA GLY A 169 19.34 13.17 -7.53
C GLY A 169 20.26 12.69 -8.68
N SER A 170 20.24 13.40 -9.81
CA SER A 170 20.94 13.03 -11.05
C SER A 170 22.46 12.86 -10.90
N HIS A 171 23.08 13.54 -9.94
CA HIS A 171 24.54 13.54 -9.73
C HIS A 171 24.99 12.88 -8.42
N THR A 172 24.12 12.81 -7.41
CA THR A 172 24.48 12.37 -6.06
C THR A 172 23.45 11.43 -5.42
N GLY A 173 22.40 11.06 -6.16
CA GLY A 173 21.28 10.27 -5.65
C GLY A 173 21.67 8.84 -5.30
N LEU A 174 20.84 8.23 -4.45
CA LEU A 174 20.98 6.84 -4.00
C LEU A 174 21.07 5.86 -5.18
N VAL A 175 20.24 6.08 -6.22
CA VAL A 175 20.19 5.23 -7.43
C VAL A 175 21.56 5.13 -8.10
N LEU A 176 22.32 6.24 -8.17
CA LEU A 176 23.64 6.25 -8.81
C LEU A 176 24.64 5.39 -8.03
N ARG A 177 24.57 5.42 -6.69
CA ARG A 177 25.42 4.61 -5.81
C ARG A 177 25.07 3.13 -5.92
N PHE A 178 23.78 2.81 -5.97
CA PHE A 178 23.29 1.44 -6.18
C PHE A 178 23.81 0.82 -7.48
N ARG A 179 23.83 1.59 -8.58
CA ARG A 179 24.36 1.09 -9.86
C ARG A 179 25.83 0.68 -9.82
N THR A 180 26.62 1.16 -8.86
CA THR A 180 28.03 0.75 -8.72
C THR A 180 28.19 -0.64 -8.10
N VAL A 181 27.23 -1.08 -7.28
CA VAL A 181 27.26 -2.39 -6.60
C VAL A 181 26.30 -3.40 -7.22
N ALA A 182 25.21 -2.92 -7.83
CA ALA A 182 24.19 -3.70 -8.53
C ALA A 182 23.89 -3.08 -9.91
N PRO A 183 24.71 -3.35 -10.94
CA PRO A 183 24.56 -2.76 -12.27
C PRO A 183 23.25 -3.15 -12.98
N ASP A 184 22.76 -4.37 -12.72
CA ASP A 184 21.51 -4.91 -13.27
C ASP A 184 20.25 -4.34 -12.57
N CYS A 185 20.42 -3.52 -11.53
CA CYS A 185 19.33 -3.01 -10.72
C CYS A 185 18.51 -1.97 -11.49
N VAL A 186 17.23 -2.27 -11.72
CA VAL A 186 16.27 -1.32 -12.29
C VAL A 186 15.67 -0.49 -11.17
N TRP A 187 15.78 0.83 -11.30
CA TRP A 187 15.07 1.73 -10.41
C TRP A 187 13.63 1.92 -10.91
N VAL A 188 12.68 1.65 -10.02
CA VAL A 188 11.24 1.88 -10.24
C VAL A 188 10.80 2.99 -9.31
N HIS A 189 10.19 4.02 -9.90
CA HIS A 189 9.75 5.17 -9.15
C HIS A 189 8.53 4.87 -8.26
N CYS A 190 8.48 5.49 -7.09
CA CYS A 190 7.32 5.54 -6.21
C CYS A 190 6.11 6.27 -6.83
N SER A 191 5.17 5.50 -7.36
CA SER A 191 3.85 6.03 -7.71
C SER A 191 2.98 6.40 -6.51
N SER A 192 3.38 6.24 -5.24
CA SER A 192 2.46 6.44 -4.10
C SER A 192 2.01 7.88 -3.90
N HIS A 193 2.67 8.88 -4.49
CA HIS A 193 2.12 10.26 -4.60
C HIS A 193 0.99 10.39 -5.64
N ARG A 194 0.33 9.27 -5.97
CA ARG A 194 -0.87 9.09 -6.83
C ARG A 194 -1.93 10.17 -6.62
N GLU A 195 -2.18 10.55 -5.37
CA GLU A 195 -3.32 11.38 -5.04
C GLU A 195 -3.12 12.84 -5.45
N ALA A 196 -1.87 13.33 -5.28
CA ALA A 196 -1.45 14.62 -5.78
C ALA A 196 -1.33 14.64 -7.31
N LEU A 197 -0.98 13.50 -7.93
CA LEU A 197 -0.88 13.38 -9.39
C LEU A 197 -2.22 13.64 -10.08
N VAL A 198 -3.31 13.13 -9.51
CA VAL A 198 -4.67 13.27 -10.06
C VAL A 198 -5.13 14.71 -10.02
N VAL A 199 -4.97 15.37 -8.86
CA VAL A 199 -5.31 16.78 -8.70
C VAL A 199 -4.45 17.66 -9.62
N LYS A 200 -3.16 17.34 -9.80
CA LYS A 200 -2.24 18.08 -10.67
C LYS A 200 -2.57 17.96 -12.17
N THR A 201 -3.19 16.86 -12.60
CA THR A 201 -3.62 16.66 -14.01
C THR A 201 -5.06 17.08 -14.27
N MET A 202 -5.77 17.52 -13.24
CA MET A 202 -7.19 17.83 -13.35
C MET A 202 -7.40 19.15 -14.09
N PRO A 203 -8.22 19.18 -15.16
CA PRO A 203 -8.62 20.42 -15.81
C PRO A 203 -9.27 21.38 -14.82
N SER A 204 -9.15 22.69 -15.08
CA SER A 204 -9.65 23.74 -14.18
C SER A 204 -11.12 23.59 -13.82
N LEU A 205 -11.95 23.16 -14.79
CA LEU A 205 -13.37 22.90 -14.59
C LEU A 205 -13.60 21.83 -13.50
N LEU A 206 -13.02 20.65 -13.65
CA LEU A 206 -13.14 19.57 -12.65
C LEU A 206 -12.49 19.92 -11.31
N SER A 207 -11.37 20.66 -11.35
CA SER A 207 -10.68 21.13 -10.15
C SER A 207 -11.54 22.09 -9.34
N SER A 208 -12.23 23.02 -10.00
CA SER A 208 -13.17 23.93 -9.33
C SER A 208 -14.34 23.20 -8.69
N THR A 209 -14.95 22.23 -9.38
CA THR A 209 -16.01 21.37 -8.82
C THR A 209 -15.52 20.63 -7.58
N LEU A 210 -14.32 20.03 -7.63
CA LEU A 210 -13.74 19.34 -6.49
C LEU A 210 -13.53 20.29 -5.29
N GLN A 211 -13.03 21.50 -5.54
CA GLN A 211 -12.84 22.51 -4.49
C GLN A 211 -14.18 22.95 -3.86
N GLU A 212 -15.24 23.09 -4.65
CA GLU A 212 -16.59 23.35 -4.15
C GLU A 212 -17.07 22.20 -3.24
N CYS A 213 -16.90 20.94 -3.66
CA CYS A 213 -17.23 19.78 -2.84
C CYS A 213 -16.48 19.75 -1.50
N VAL A 214 -15.16 20.03 -1.52
CA VAL A 214 -14.32 20.07 -0.31
C VAL A 214 -14.81 21.16 0.64
N LYS A 215 -15.25 22.32 0.14
CA LYS A 215 -15.84 23.38 0.97
C LYS A 215 -17.10 22.88 1.69
N PHE A 216 -18.01 22.20 0.99
CA PHE A 216 -19.23 21.62 1.61
C PHE A 216 -18.91 20.68 2.75
N ILE A 217 -18.01 19.72 2.51
CA ILE A 217 -17.58 18.73 3.51
C ILE A 217 -16.93 19.44 4.70
N ASN A 218 -16.02 20.37 4.44
CA ASN A 218 -15.30 21.08 5.50
C ASN A 218 -16.24 21.93 6.35
N TYR A 219 -17.26 22.58 5.78
CA TYR A 219 -18.23 23.34 6.55
C TYR A 219 -19.05 22.49 7.52
N ILE A 220 -19.50 21.31 7.07
CA ILE A 220 -20.23 20.36 7.92
C ILE A 220 -19.32 19.80 9.00
N LYS A 221 -18.07 19.45 8.66
CA LYS A 221 -17.17 18.72 9.57
C LYS A 221 -16.31 19.63 10.46
N ALA A 222 -16.09 20.90 10.10
CA ALA A 222 -15.24 21.82 10.86
C ALA A 222 -15.80 22.13 12.25
N ARG A 223 -17.12 22.07 12.43
CA ARG A 223 -17.78 22.30 13.72
C ARG A 223 -18.37 20.98 14.24
N PRO A 224 -18.00 20.52 15.45
CA PRO A 224 -18.60 19.31 16.04
C PRO A 224 -20.13 19.38 16.16
N LEU A 225 -20.69 20.58 16.33
CA LEU A 225 -22.14 20.78 16.32
C LEU A 225 -22.74 20.44 14.95
N ASN A 226 -22.21 21.00 13.86
CA ASN A 226 -22.66 20.74 12.50
C ASN A 226 -22.59 19.24 12.17
N SER A 227 -21.50 18.57 12.53
CA SER A 227 -21.36 17.12 12.31
C SER A 227 -22.41 16.29 13.08
N ARG A 228 -22.78 16.68 14.31
CA ARG A 228 -23.83 15.99 15.08
C ARG A 228 -25.21 16.23 14.48
N ILE A 229 -25.51 17.47 14.09
CA ILE A 229 -26.79 17.82 13.46
C ILE A 229 -26.95 17.06 12.13
N PHE A 230 -25.91 17.06 11.30
CA PHE A 230 -25.90 16.33 10.03
C PHE A 230 -26.09 14.81 10.22
N THR A 231 -25.46 14.22 11.24
CA THR A 231 -25.65 12.80 11.57
C THR A 231 -27.10 12.51 11.98
N ALA A 232 -27.69 13.36 12.82
CA ALA A 232 -29.10 13.21 13.20
C ALA A 232 -30.04 13.29 11.98
N LEU A 233 -29.78 14.24 11.07
CA LEU A 233 -30.52 14.38 9.82
C LEU A 233 -30.42 13.12 8.93
N CYS A 234 -29.22 12.55 8.77
CA CYS A 234 -29.03 11.31 8.01
C CYS A 234 -29.81 10.14 8.62
N ASN A 235 -29.81 10.04 9.96
CA ASN A 235 -30.53 8.97 10.66
C ASN A 235 -32.05 9.10 10.53
N GLU A 236 -32.57 10.34 10.52
CA GLU A 236 -33.99 10.61 10.31
C GLU A 236 -34.44 10.28 8.87
N LEU A 237 -33.56 10.49 7.89
CA LEU A 237 -33.82 10.22 6.47
C LEU A 237 -33.56 8.75 6.07
N GLY A 238 -33.01 7.95 6.99
CA GLY A 238 -32.70 6.54 6.73
C GLY A 238 -31.54 6.35 5.75
N SER A 239 -30.60 7.31 5.71
CA SER A 239 -29.45 7.27 4.80
C SER A 239 -28.55 6.07 5.07
N GLU A 240 -28.02 5.45 4.01
CA GLU A 240 -27.05 4.33 4.13
C GLU A 240 -25.72 4.77 4.77
N HIS A 241 -25.45 6.08 4.77
CA HIS A 241 -24.24 6.68 5.31
C HIS A 241 -24.61 7.76 6.32
N GLU A 242 -24.11 7.62 7.56
CA GLU A 242 -24.45 8.52 8.67
C GLU A 242 -23.36 9.60 8.91
N HIS A 243 -22.19 9.44 8.28
CA HIS A 243 -21.03 10.27 8.52
C HIS A 243 -20.27 10.60 7.24
N LEU A 244 -20.18 11.89 6.93
CA LEU A 244 -19.14 12.41 6.03
C LEU A 244 -17.77 12.27 6.69
N LEU A 245 -16.73 11.91 5.95
CA LEU A 245 -15.36 11.91 6.44
C LEU A 245 -14.79 13.34 6.38
N LEU A 246 -14.12 13.80 7.46
CA LEU A 246 -13.47 15.12 7.48
C LEU A 246 -12.25 15.07 6.54
N HIS A 247 -12.17 16.02 5.62
CA HIS A 247 -11.14 16.03 4.58
C HIS A 247 -9.83 16.59 5.14
N CYS A 248 -8.75 15.81 5.02
CA CYS A 248 -7.42 16.36 4.75
C CYS A 248 -7.22 16.31 3.23
N GLU A 249 -6.35 17.17 2.67
CA GLU A 249 -6.07 17.37 1.23
C GLU A 249 -5.77 16.09 0.39
N ILE A 250 -5.71 14.93 1.04
CA ILE A 250 -5.20 13.66 0.52
C ILE A 250 -6.26 12.51 0.60
N ARG A 251 -7.33 12.61 1.41
CA ARG A 251 -8.36 11.54 1.52
C ARG A 251 -9.67 11.98 0.87
N TRP A 252 -9.82 11.59 -0.39
CA TRP A 252 -10.80 12.07 -1.35
C TRP A 252 -12.28 11.91 -1.00
N LEU A 253 -13.08 12.72 -1.70
CA LEU A 253 -14.52 12.64 -1.91
C LEU A 253 -15.01 11.19 -1.88
N SER A 254 -15.62 10.77 -0.78
CA SER A 254 -16.27 9.47 -0.74
C SER A 254 -17.51 9.49 -1.63
N LYS A 255 -17.91 8.32 -2.16
CA LYS A 255 -19.24 8.12 -2.77
C LYS A 255 -20.36 8.69 -1.89
N GLY A 256 -20.11 8.70 -0.58
CA GLY A 256 -20.92 9.36 0.43
C GLY A 256 -21.32 10.81 0.15
N LEU A 257 -20.51 11.69 -0.45
CA LEU A 257 -21.00 13.05 -0.76
C LEU A 257 -22.09 13.01 -1.84
N PHE A 258 -21.91 12.18 -2.86
CA PHE A 258 -22.87 12.05 -3.95
C PHE A 258 -24.16 11.34 -3.48
N GLU A 259 -24.02 10.31 -2.65
CA GLU A 259 -25.14 9.58 -2.06
C GLU A 259 -25.91 10.44 -1.05
N MET A 260 -25.19 11.22 -0.23
CA MET A 260 -25.78 12.11 0.79
C MET A 260 -26.09 13.52 0.24
N LYS A 261 -26.19 13.70 -1.07
CA LYS A 261 -26.31 15.03 -1.68
C LYS A 261 -27.60 15.75 -1.26
N ASP A 262 -28.67 14.99 -1.06
CA ASP A 262 -29.99 15.53 -0.72
C ASP A 262 -30.00 15.94 0.78
N GLU A 263 -29.32 15.18 1.63
CA GLU A 263 -29.08 15.47 3.05
C GLU A 263 -28.17 16.69 3.23
N VAL A 264 -27.12 16.81 2.43
CA VAL A 264 -26.22 17.98 2.43
C VAL A 264 -26.99 19.22 2.01
N LEU A 265 -27.81 19.14 0.96
CA LEU A 265 -28.66 20.24 0.53
C LEU A 265 -29.64 20.65 1.64
N LEU A 266 -30.37 19.71 2.24
CA LEU A 266 -31.29 19.97 3.34
C LEU A 266 -30.59 20.59 4.55
N PHE A 267 -29.40 20.10 4.90
CA PHE A 267 -28.60 20.67 5.98
C PHE A 267 -28.26 22.15 5.72
N LEU A 268 -27.84 22.48 4.49
CA LEU A 268 -27.52 23.86 4.09
C LEU A 268 -28.77 24.75 4.04
N GLU A 269 -29.93 24.22 3.66
CA GLU A 269 -31.18 24.98 3.66
C GLU A 269 -31.69 25.30 5.07
N GLN A 270 -31.54 24.36 6.00
CA GLN A 270 -32.02 24.49 7.38
C GLN A 270 -31.07 25.29 8.28
N HIS A 271 -29.79 25.40 7.92
CA HIS A 271 -28.76 26.07 8.72
C HIS A 271 -28.01 27.15 7.93
N PRO A 272 -28.68 28.23 7.51
CA PRO A 272 -28.01 29.35 6.87
C PRO A 272 -27.04 30.01 7.88
N SER A 273 -25.75 30.04 7.54
CA SER A 273 -24.82 30.95 8.25
C SER A 273 -24.97 32.38 7.70
N SER A 274 -24.25 33.32 8.31
CA SER A 274 -24.20 34.72 7.89
C SER A 274 -24.00 34.85 6.38
N ALA A 275 -24.66 35.83 5.76
CA ALA A 275 -24.67 36.10 4.31
C ALA A 275 -23.28 36.30 3.64
N GLU A 276 -22.21 36.28 4.41
CA GLU A 276 -20.81 36.36 3.96
C GLU A 276 -20.19 34.99 3.63
N ASP A 277 -20.85 33.88 4.02
CA ASP A 277 -20.35 32.54 3.75
C ASP A 277 -20.62 32.12 2.30
N VAL A 278 -19.56 32.20 1.48
CA VAL A 278 -19.48 31.83 0.05
C VAL A 278 -20.01 30.41 -0.25
N ILE A 279 -20.20 29.55 0.75
CA ILE A 279 -20.77 28.22 0.54
C ILE A 279 -22.26 28.24 0.18
N PHE A 280 -23.00 29.24 0.66
CA PHE A 280 -24.44 29.37 0.41
C PHE A 280 -24.74 29.96 -0.96
N THR A 281 -23.76 30.59 -1.63
CA THR A 281 -23.89 30.99 -3.03
C THR A 281 -23.77 29.80 -3.99
N PHE A 282 -23.30 28.65 -3.52
CA PHE A 282 -23.12 27.44 -4.34
C PHE A 282 -24.11 26.33 -4.00
N LYS A 283 -25.04 26.51 -3.04
CA LYS A 283 -26.00 25.43 -2.70
C LYS A 283 -26.87 25.02 -3.90
N ASP A 284 -27.17 25.96 -4.79
CA ASP A 284 -28.00 25.71 -5.97
C ASP A 284 -27.30 24.80 -6.99
N ARG A 285 -25.98 24.60 -6.87
CA ARG A 285 -25.20 23.63 -7.66
C ARG A 285 -25.74 22.21 -7.54
N PHE A 286 -26.34 21.84 -6.40
CA PHE A 286 -26.94 20.51 -6.22
C PHE A 286 -28.15 20.26 -7.13
N HIS A 287 -28.69 21.31 -7.75
CA HIS A 287 -29.74 21.22 -8.77
C HIS A 287 -29.21 21.28 -10.20
N GLU A 288 -27.93 21.65 -10.40
CA GLU A 288 -27.31 21.74 -11.71
C GLU A 288 -26.85 20.35 -12.19
N PHE A 289 -27.49 19.83 -13.24
CA PHE A 289 -27.15 18.52 -13.81
C PHE A 289 -25.68 18.43 -14.26
N ASP A 290 -25.16 19.49 -14.87
CA ASP A 290 -23.77 19.58 -15.31
C ASP A 290 -22.78 19.48 -14.13
N TRP A 291 -23.10 20.13 -13.01
CA TRP A 291 -22.30 20.04 -11.79
C TRP A 291 -22.36 18.64 -11.18
N LEU A 292 -23.56 18.06 -11.05
CA LEU A 292 -23.74 16.69 -10.56
C LEU A 292 -23.02 15.66 -11.44
N THR A 293 -22.98 15.88 -12.76
CA THR A 293 -22.25 15.02 -13.70
C THR A 293 -20.75 15.02 -13.42
N MET A 294 -20.18 16.20 -13.15
CA MET A 294 -18.77 16.32 -12.78
C MET A 294 -18.48 15.67 -11.42
N VAL A 295 -19.36 15.84 -10.43
CA VAL A 295 -19.23 15.18 -9.12
C VAL A 295 -19.32 13.66 -9.25
N ALA A 296 -20.28 13.14 -10.03
CA ALA A 296 -20.43 11.71 -10.29
C ALA A 296 -19.18 11.10 -10.94
N TYR A 297 -18.64 11.77 -11.96
CA TYR A 297 -17.37 11.38 -12.58
C TYR A 297 -16.22 11.40 -11.58
N LEU A 298 -16.11 12.43 -10.73
CA LEU A 298 -15.08 12.52 -9.69
C LEU A 298 -15.20 11.35 -8.70
N CYS A 299 -16.41 10.99 -8.27
CA CYS A 299 -16.63 9.78 -7.46
C CYS A 299 -16.12 8.51 -8.17
N ASP A 300 -16.49 8.31 -9.43
CA ASP A 300 -16.08 7.12 -10.19
C ASP A 300 -14.55 7.04 -10.38
N ILE A 301 -13.88 8.14 -10.73
CA ILE A 301 -12.43 8.15 -10.93
C ILE A 301 -11.68 7.95 -9.62
N PHE A 302 -12.13 8.57 -8.51
CA PHE A 302 -11.52 8.35 -7.20
C PHE A 302 -11.74 6.93 -6.70
N CYS A 303 -12.92 6.34 -6.92
CA CYS A 303 -13.16 4.92 -6.64
C CYS A 303 -12.23 4.00 -7.43
N LEU A 304 -12.03 4.26 -8.73
CA LEU A 304 -11.08 3.50 -9.54
C LEU A 304 -9.66 3.61 -8.99
N LEU A 305 -9.23 4.81 -8.62
CA LEU A 305 -7.88 5.09 -8.13
C LEU A 305 -7.65 4.48 -6.75
N ASN A 306 -8.65 4.49 -5.87
CA ASN A 306 -8.62 3.78 -4.60
C ASN A 306 -8.49 2.27 -4.82
N TYR A 307 -9.26 1.71 -5.76
CA TYR A 307 -9.16 0.30 -6.12
C TYR A 307 -7.80 -0.05 -6.74
N LEU A 308 -7.28 0.79 -7.63
CA LEU A 308 -5.93 0.67 -8.17
C LEU A 308 -4.90 0.69 -7.04
N SER A 309 -5.09 1.60 -6.08
CA SER A 309 -4.24 1.70 -4.90
C SER A 309 -4.22 0.38 -4.14
N LEU A 310 -5.39 -0.16 -3.77
CA LEU A 310 -5.54 -1.45 -3.08
C LEU A 310 -4.88 -2.62 -3.83
N ILE A 311 -5.09 -2.73 -5.15
CA ILE A 311 -4.39 -3.75 -5.95
C ILE A 311 -2.88 -3.58 -5.82
N LEU A 312 -2.42 -2.34 -5.88
CA LEU A 312 -1.01 -2.00 -5.79
C LEU A 312 -0.41 -2.35 -4.41
N GLN A 313 -1.21 -2.40 -3.35
CA GLN A 313 -0.81 -2.91 -2.03
C GLN A 313 -0.64 -4.43 -2.00
N GLY A 314 -1.22 -5.15 -2.98
CA GLY A 314 -1.23 -6.60 -3.03
C GLY A 314 0.16 -7.24 -3.05
N THR A 315 0.29 -8.36 -2.37
CA THR A 315 1.53 -9.17 -2.32
C THR A 315 1.92 -9.69 -3.71
N LYS A 316 0.96 -9.95 -4.59
CA LYS A 316 1.19 -10.47 -5.95
C LYS A 316 1.18 -9.40 -7.04
N THR A 317 1.46 -8.14 -6.71
CA THR A 317 1.43 -7.03 -7.69
C THR A 317 2.78 -6.81 -8.34
N ASN A 318 2.74 -6.58 -9.66
CA ASN A 318 3.89 -6.39 -10.54
C ASN A 318 3.56 -5.32 -11.59
N ILE A 319 4.54 -5.00 -12.44
CA ILE A 319 4.44 -3.94 -13.45
C ILE A 319 3.35 -4.21 -14.50
N LEU A 320 3.08 -5.48 -14.83
CA LEU A 320 2.05 -5.86 -15.81
C LEU A 320 0.65 -5.44 -15.35
N LYS A 321 0.33 -5.66 -14.07
CA LYS A 321 -0.96 -5.26 -13.49
C LYS A 321 -1.14 -3.75 -13.49
N VAL A 322 -0.07 -2.97 -13.34
CA VAL A 322 -0.14 -1.52 -13.43
C VAL A 322 -0.46 -1.10 -14.86
N HIS A 323 0.26 -1.66 -15.83
CA HIS A 323 0.09 -1.34 -17.24
C HIS A 323 -1.35 -1.62 -17.72
N GLU A 324 -1.97 -2.72 -17.29
CA GLU A 324 -3.38 -3.01 -17.60
C GLU A 324 -4.34 -1.92 -17.15
N LYS A 325 -4.05 -1.27 -16.02
CA LYS A 325 -4.91 -0.23 -15.45
C LYS A 325 -4.67 1.11 -16.13
N VAL A 326 -3.42 1.42 -16.48
CA VAL A 326 -3.09 2.58 -17.32
C VAL A 326 -3.78 2.47 -18.68
N GLU A 327 -3.77 1.28 -19.28
CA GLU A 327 -4.43 0.98 -20.53
C GLU A 327 -5.97 1.11 -20.43
N LYS A 328 -6.55 0.69 -19.30
CA LYS A 328 -7.97 0.89 -19.02
C LYS A 328 -8.38 2.37 -19.04
N LEU A 329 -7.57 3.27 -18.46
CA LEU A 329 -7.81 4.73 -18.50
C LEU A 329 -7.80 5.26 -19.95
N ARG A 330 -6.85 4.78 -20.76
CA ARG A 330 -6.75 5.12 -22.18
C ARG A 330 -8.01 4.68 -22.95
N LEU A 331 -8.48 3.45 -22.73
CA LEU A 331 -9.71 2.94 -23.34
C LEU A 331 -10.95 3.71 -22.88
N TRP A 332 -11.02 4.13 -21.62
CA TRP A 332 -12.11 4.97 -21.12
C TRP A 332 -12.12 6.34 -21.80
N ALA A 333 -10.96 6.97 -22.00
CA ALA A 333 -10.86 8.22 -22.76
C ALA A 333 -11.38 8.06 -24.21
N GLN A 334 -11.10 6.92 -24.86
CA GLN A 334 -11.64 6.61 -26.19
C GLN A 334 -13.16 6.43 -26.18
N ARG A 335 -13.73 5.85 -25.12
CA ARG A 335 -15.19 5.69 -24.97
C ARG A 335 -15.88 7.02 -24.73
N VAL A 336 -15.31 7.90 -23.91
CA VAL A 336 -15.80 9.28 -23.71
C VAL A 336 -15.84 10.04 -25.04
N ASN A 337 -14.83 9.87 -25.89
CA ASN A 337 -14.82 10.45 -27.24
C ASN A 337 -15.98 9.97 -28.13
N LYS A 338 -16.51 8.76 -27.87
CA LYS A 338 -17.67 8.19 -28.55
C LYS A 338 -18.98 8.46 -27.78
N ARG A 339 -19.01 9.41 -26.85
CA ARG A 339 -20.13 9.73 -25.94
C ARG A 339 -20.64 8.52 -25.15
N ASN A 340 -19.75 7.60 -24.80
CA ASN A 340 -20.08 6.41 -24.05
C ASN A 340 -19.49 6.48 -22.64
N PHE A 341 -20.36 6.75 -21.67
CA PHE A 341 -19.98 6.92 -20.27
C PHE A 341 -20.32 5.72 -19.38
N LYS A 342 -20.77 4.59 -19.96
CA LYS A 342 -21.13 3.36 -19.23
C LYS A 342 -19.99 2.72 -18.41
N SER A 343 -18.78 3.27 -18.50
CA SER A 343 -17.63 2.85 -17.69
C SER A 343 -17.58 3.51 -16.30
N PHE A 344 -18.45 4.50 -16.07
CA PHE A 344 -18.57 5.30 -14.85
C PHE A 344 -19.92 4.98 -14.21
N CYS A 345 -19.93 4.20 -13.12
CA CYS A 345 -21.17 3.66 -12.55
C CYS A 345 -22.03 4.77 -11.97
N THR A 346 -21.45 5.64 -11.12
CA THR A 346 -22.17 6.74 -10.48
C THR A 346 -22.70 7.74 -11.50
N LEU A 347 -21.92 8.03 -12.54
CA LEU A 347 -22.38 8.89 -13.62
C LEU A 347 -23.48 8.22 -14.47
N THR A 348 -23.42 6.90 -14.70
CA THR A 348 -24.50 6.17 -15.40
C THR A 348 -25.79 6.19 -14.57
N GLU A 349 -25.70 5.95 -13.26
CA GLU A 349 -26.83 6.04 -12.33
C GLU A 349 -27.47 7.44 -12.34
N LEU A 350 -26.65 8.50 -12.43
CA LEU A 350 -27.14 9.88 -12.56
C LEU A 350 -27.91 10.08 -13.88
N GLN A 351 -27.37 9.62 -15.01
CA GLN A 351 -28.02 9.74 -16.31
C GLN A 351 -29.38 9.02 -16.32
N GLU A 352 -29.47 7.84 -15.70
CA GLU A 352 -30.71 7.09 -15.55
C GLU A 352 -31.71 7.81 -14.64
N LYS A 353 -31.26 8.34 -13.49
CA LYS A 353 -32.10 9.06 -12.52
C LYS A 353 -32.76 10.31 -13.09
N TYR A 354 -32.02 11.09 -13.89
CA TYR A 354 -32.51 12.34 -14.48
C TYR A 354 -33.09 12.18 -15.89
N ALA A 355 -33.06 10.95 -16.45
CA ALA A 355 -33.39 10.66 -17.84
C ALA A 355 -32.63 11.54 -18.85
N GLU A 356 -31.43 12.01 -18.48
CA GLU A 356 -30.61 12.94 -19.24
C GLU A 356 -29.33 12.24 -19.68
N THR A 357 -29.19 12.03 -20.99
CA THR A 357 -28.08 11.28 -21.57
C THR A 357 -27.07 12.19 -22.28
N ASN A 358 -27.42 13.47 -22.49
CA ASN A 358 -26.59 14.39 -23.23
C ASN A 358 -25.67 15.18 -22.30
N ILE A 359 -24.47 14.63 -22.08
CA ILE A 359 -23.41 15.36 -21.36
C ILE A 359 -22.80 16.40 -22.28
N SER A 360 -22.69 17.64 -21.80
CA SER A 360 -22.18 18.76 -22.56
C SER A 360 -20.76 18.50 -23.12
N ASP A 361 -20.48 19.11 -24.27
CA ASP A 361 -19.20 18.96 -24.98
C ASP A 361 -18.01 19.40 -24.12
N VAL A 362 -18.24 20.44 -23.31
CA VAL A 362 -17.25 21.00 -22.39
C VAL A 362 -16.90 19.98 -21.29
N ILE A 363 -17.90 19.36 -20.66
CA ILE A 363 -17.68 18.34 -19.62
C ILE A 363 -17.03 17.08 -20.23
N SER A 364 -17.52 16.65 -21.40
CA SER A 364 -16.95 15.51 -22.12
C SER A 364 -15.48 15.71 -22.45
N ALA A 365 -15.10 16.93 -22.89
CA ALA A 365 -13.73 17.30 -23.16
C ALA A 365 -12.88 17.31 -21.88
N ALA A 366 -13.38 17.88 -20.78
CA ALA A 366 -12.69 17.90 -19.48
C ALA A 366 -12.44 16.49 -18.93
N ILE A 367 -13.43 15.59 -19.00
CA ILE A 367 -13.27 14.19 -18.59
C ILE A 367 -12.19 13.50 -19.43
N LYS A 368 -12.22 13.68 -20.74
CA LYS A 368 -11.24 13.09 -21.66
C LYS A 368 -9.83 13.62 -21.38
N GLU A 369 -9.69 14.93 -21.21
CA GLU A 369 -8.42 15.58 -20.89
C GLU A 369 -7.84 15.04 -19.59
N HIS A 370 -8.66 14.93 -18.54
CA HIS A 370 -8.24 14.37 -17.25
C HIS A 370 -7.75 12.92 -17.39
N LEU A 371 -8.49 12.05 -18.09
CA LEU A 371 -8.09 10.66 -18.28
C LEU A 371 -6.79 10.53 -19.07
N LEU A 372 -6.59 11.33 -20.11
CA LEU A 372 -5.35 11.33 -20.90
C LEU A 372 -4.17 11.91 -20.10
N GLY A 373 -4.41 12.96 -19.31
CA GLY A 373 -3.43 13.52 -18.39
C GLY A 373 -2.97 12.50 -17.36
N LEU A 374 -3.91 11.77 -16.76
CA LEU A 374 -3.62 10.65 -15.85
C LEU A 374 -2.81 9.54 -16.54
N THR A 375 -3.21 9.11 -17.74
CA THR A 375 -2.47 8.12 -18.51
C THR A 375 -1.04 8.59 -18.80
N SER A 376 -0.86 9.84 -19.25
CA SER A 376 0.46 10.41 -19.52
C SER A 376 1.35 10.41 -18.29
N ARG A 377 0.84 10.89 -17.16
CA ARG A 377 1.59 10.90 -15.89
C ARG A 377 1.93 9.51 -15.40
N LEU A 378 1.00 8.56 -15.48
CA LEU A 378 1.28 7.19 -15.08
C LEU A 378 2.33 6.54 -15.99
N ASN A 379 2.38 6.89 -17.27
CA ASN A 379 3.42 6.44 -18.19
C ASN A 379 4.80 7.05 -17.90
N GLU A 380 4.89 8.21 -17.26
CA GLU A 380 6.17 8.76 -16.78
C GLU A 380 6.79 7.85 -15.70
N TYR A 381 5.95 7.30 -14.81
CA TYR A 381 6.39 6.40 -13.73
C TYR A 381 6.49 4.94 -14.17
N PHE A 382 5.62 4.54 -15.07
CA PHE A 382 5.51 3.18 -15.58
C PHE A 382 5.51 3.22 -17.11
N PRO A 383 6.70 3.33 -17.71
CA PRO A 383 6.82 3.36 -19.17
C PRO A 383 6.08 2.18 -19.81
N PRO A 384 5.49 2.38 -21.00
CA PRO A 384 4.88 1.29 -21.76
C PRO A 384 5.82 0.09 -21.87
N ILE A 385 5.26 -1.11 -21.76
CA ILE A 385 6.05 -2.32 -21.85
C ILE A 385 6.56 -2.44 -23.30
N ASP A 386 7.88 -2.52 -23.42
CA ASP A 386 8.55 -2.77 -24.68
C ASP A 386 8.02 -4.05 -25.35
N ALA A 387 7.80 -4.01 -26.66
CA ALA A 387 7.36 -5.15 -27.46
C ALA A 387 8.28 -6.37 -27.24
N SER A 388 9.58 -6.15 -27.02
CA SER A 388 10.57 -7.18 -26.70
C SER A 388 10.31 -7.93 -25.37
N LYS A 389 9.42 -7.41 -24.51
CA LYS A 389 9.05 -7.97 -23.21
C LYS A 389 7.61 -8.44 -23.13
N MET A 390 6.84 -8.29 -24.21
CA MET A 390 5.42 -8.67 -24.24
C MET A 390 5.20 -10.18 -24.06
N TRP A 391 6.16 -11.01 -24.47
CA TRP A 391 6.14 -12.46 -24.25
C TRP A 391 6.06 -12.86 -22.76
N ILE A 392 6.56 -12.02 -21.85
CA ILE A 392 6.48 -12.25 -20.40
C ILE A 392 5.01 -12.26 -19.93
N LYS A 393 4.17 -11.44 -20.57
CA LYS A 393 2.74 -11.30 -20.28
C LYS A 393 1.88 -12.25 -21.11
N ASN A 394 2.20 -12.36 -22.40
CA ASN A 394 1.36 -12.95 -23.43
C ASN A 394 2.06 -14.15 -24.08
N LEU A 395 2.44 -15.12 -23.26
CA LEU A 395 3.30 -16.25 -23.66
C LEU A 395 2.69 -17.13 -24.77
N PHE A 396 1.37 -17.22 -24.82
CA PHE A 396 0.60 -18.09 -25.74
C PHE A 396 -0.08 -17.33 -26.88
N THR A 397 0.21 -16.02 -27.03
CA THR A 397 -0.34 -15.16 -28.09
C THR A 397 0.77 -14.38 -28.81
N ILE A 398 2.00 -14.90 -28.77
CA ILE A 398 3.17 -14.27 -29.38
C ILE A 398 3.05 -14.31 -30.90
N ASP A 399 3.25 -13.16 -31.54
CA ASP A 399 3.55 -13.07 -32.97
C ASP A 399 5.05 -13.37 -33.14
N THR A 400 5.38 -14.52 -33.71
CA THR A 400 6.74 -15.10 -33.73
C THR A 400 7.69 -14.41 -34.71
N GLU A 401 7.23 -13.36 -35.42
CA GLU A 401 8.02 -12.60 -36.39
C GLU A 401 9.03 -11.62 -35.76
N ASN A 402 9.03 -11.45 -34.43
CA ASN A 402 9.88 -10.46 -33.77
C ASN A 402 11.29 -11.02 -33.47
N GLU A 403 12.24 -10.78 -34.40
CA GLU A 403 13.63 -11.30 -34.36
C GLU A 403 14.48 -10.83 -33.15
N GLU A 404 14.05 -9.79 -32.42
CA GLU A 404 14.79 -9.27 -31.26
C GLU A 404 14.69 -10.15 -30.00
N ILE A 405 13.82 -11.17 -30.00
CA ILE A 405 13.67 -12.08 -28.87
C ILE A 405 14.76 -13.16 -28.92
N LEU A 406 15.81 -13.01 -28.11
CA LEU A 406 16.80 -14.06 -27.90
C LEU A 406 16.08 -15.35 -27.43
N GLN A 407 16.30 -16.48 -28.12
CA GLN A 407 15.72 -17.82 -27.85
C GLN A 407 14.25 -18.03 -28.26
N VAL A 408 13.91 -17.68 -29.51
CA VAL A 408 12.59 -17.94 -30.09
C VAL A 408 12.18 -19.41 -29.99
N ASP A 409 13.09 -20.37 -30.24
CA ASP A 409 12.76 -21.80 -30.20
C ASP A 409 12.30 -22.28 -28.83
N SER A 410 12.97 -21.87 -27.75
CA SER A 410 12.57 -22.21 -26.38
C SER A 410 11.23 -21.58 -26.00
N LEU A 411 10.90 -20.40 -26.55
CA LEU A 411 9.58 -19.79 -26.38
C LEU A 411 8.51 -20.54 -27.17
N ILE A 412 8.83 -21.02 -28.38
CA ILE A 412 7.92 -21.84 -29.18
C ILE A 412 7.60 -23.14 -28.43
N GLU A 413 8.61 -23.87 -27.96
CA GLU A 413 8.43 -25.10 -27.19
C GLU A 413 7.54 -24.89 -25.97
N LEU A 414 7.83 -23.86 -25.18
CA LEU A 414 7.05 -23.51 -24.00
C LEU A 414 5.60 -23.14 -24.38
N SER A 415 5.40 -22.37 -25.46
CA SER A 415 4.07 -21.98 -25.93
C SER A 415 3.22 -23.16 -26.43
N CYS A 416 3.85 -24.26 -26.85
CA CYS A 416 3.18 -25.47 -27.31
C CYS A 416 2.85 -26.45 -26.18
N ASP A 417 3.35 -26.23 -24.97
CA ASP A 417 3.10 -27.11 -23.82
C ASP A 417 1.72 -26.82 -23.19
N SER A 418 0.78 -27.76 -23.36
CA SER A 418 -0.57 -27.64 -22.81
C SER A 418 -0.62 -27.66 -21.27
N ALA A 419 0.31 -28.36 -20.61
CA ALA A 419 0.35 -28.43 -19.15
C ALA A 419 0.87 -27.12 -18.56
N LEU A 420 1.89 -26.51 -19.18
CA LEU A 420 2.36 -25.18 -18.80
C LEU A 420 1.31 -24.11 -19.04
N LYS A 421 0.53 -24.22 -20.12
CA LYS A 421 -0.59 -23.31 -20.37
C LYS A 421 -1.64 -23.35 -19.26
N GLU A 422 -2.04 -24.55 -18.82
CA GLU A 422 -2.96 -24.67 -17.69
C GLU A 422 -2.38 -24.10 -16.39
N ASN A 423 -1.07 -24.25 -16.16
CA ASN A 423 -0.41 -23.71 -14.98
C ASN A 423 -0.31 -22.18 -15.02
N PHE A 424 -0.09 -21.60 -16.21
CA PHE A 424 -0.07 -20.15 -16.41
C PHE A 424 -1.39 -19.49 -15.99
N ASP A 425 -2.52 -20.11 -16.31
CA ASP A 425 -3.85 -19.60 -15.95
C ASP A 425 -4.16 -19.72 -14.44
N LYS A 426 -3.52 -20.68 -13.75
CA LYS A 426 -3.73 -20.94 -12.31
C LYS A 426 -2.80 -20.11 -11.41
N LEU A 427 -1.58 -19.83 -11.86
CA LEU A 427 -0.54 -19.16 -11.08
C LEU A 427 -0.51 -17.65 -11.32
N SER A 428 0.20 -16.92 -10.45
CA SER A 428 0.59 -15.55 -10.82
C SER A 428 1.72 -15.61 -11.84
N VAL A 429 1.80 -14.60 -12.72
CA VAL A 429 2.81 -14.56 -13.80
C VAL A 429 4.23 -14.79 -13.28
N ILE A 430 4.59 -14.19 -12.13
CA ILE A 430 5.93 -14.36 -11.56
C ILE A 430 6.14 -15.77 -10.97
N ASP A 431 5.14 -16.34 -10.31
CA ASP A 431 5.23 -17.70 -9.75
C ASP A 431 5.33 -18.75 -10.87
N PHE A 432 4.62 -18.53 -11.99
CA PHE A 432 4.75 -19.35 -13.19
C PHE A 432 6.18 -19.32 -13.76
N TRP A 433 6.76 -18.13 -13.89
CA TRP A 433 8.14 -18.02 -14.37
C TRP A 433 9.13 -18.67 -13.41
N LEU A 434 8.90 -18.60 -12.10
CA LEU A 434 9.69 -19.32 -11.11
C LEU A 434 9.55 -20.84 -11.24
N SER A 435 8.36 -21.37 -11.52
CA SER A 435 8.17 -22.81 -11.72
C SER A 435 8.87 -23.33 -12.98
N CYS A 436 8.98 -22.50 -14.02
CA CYS A 436 9.66 -22.85 -15.27
C CYS A 436 11.19 -22.76 -15.18
N ARG A 437 11.77 -22.39 -14.04
CA ARG A 437 13.21 -22.09 -13.90
C ARG A 437 14.12 -23.27 -14.22
N ASN A 438 13.71 -24.50 -13.91
CA ASN A 438 14.55 -25.68 -14.13
C ASN A 438 14.65 -26.04 -15.62
N GLU A 439 13.56 -25.89 -16.37
CA GLU A 439 13.48 -26.27 -17.79
C GLU A 439 13.85 -25.10 -18.72
N TYR A 440 13.42 -23.88 -18.37
CA TYR A 440 13.58 -22.67 -19.18
C TYR A 440 14.30 -21.57 -18.40
N SER A 441 15.49 -21.89 -17.86
CA SER A 441 16.25 -21.03 -16.93
C SER A 441 16.47 -19.60 -17.45
N HIS A 442 16.90 -19.43 -18.70
CA HIS A 442 17.21 -18.11 -19.24
C HIS A 442 15.96 -17.23 -19.45
N LEU A 443 14.86 -17.81 -19.94
CA LEU A 443 13.58 -17.11 -20.10
C LEU A 443 13.01 -16.74 -18.72
N SER A 444 13.03 -17.70 -17.79
CA SER A 444 12.63 -17.49 -16.39
C SER A 444 13.42 -16.35 -15.75
N GLU A 445 14.75 -16.32 -15.90
CA GLU A 445 15.60 -15.26 -15.34
C GLU A 445 15.21 -13.88 -15.88
N LYS A 446 15.08 -13.73 -17.21
CA LYS A 446 14.67 -12.45 -17.82
C LYS A 446 13.30 -11.99 -17.30
N ALA A 447 12.34 -12.90 -17.24
CA ALA A 447 10.99 -12.61 -16.78
C ALA A 447 10.96 -12.24 -15.28
N VAL A 448 11.64 -13.02 -14.44
CA VAL A 448 11.72 -12.79 -13.00
C VAL A 448 12.43 -11.46 -12.70
N LYS A 449 13.57 -11.16 -13.34
CA LYS A 449 14.25 -9.86 -13.20
C LYS A 449 13.33 -8.69 -13.54
N PHE A 450 12.50 -8.81 -14.56
CA PHE A 450 11.55 -7.77 -14.96
C PHE A 450 10.37 -7.61 -13.98
N LEU A 451 9.90 -8.70 -13.37
CA LEU A 451 8.73 -8.72 -12.50
C LEU A 451 9.06 -8.54 -11.00
N MET A 452 10.33 -8.72 -10.61
CA MET A 452 10.81 -8.66 -9.24
C MET A 452 10.71 -7.28 -8.58
N PRO A 453 10.99 -6.14 -9.26
CA PRO A 453 10.92 -4.83 -8.63
C PRO A 453 9.58 -4.54 -7.95
N PHE A 454 9.60 -3.73 -6.88
CA PHE A 454 8.37 -3.20 -6.34
C PHE A 454 7.80 -2.15 -7.30
N VAL A 455 6.49 -2.03 -7.34
CA VAL A 455 5.78 -1.04 -8.19
C VAL A 455 5.09 0.04 -7.38
N THR A 456 5.28 0.03 -6.06
CA THR A 456 4.59 0.89 -5.09
C THR A 456 5.50 1.13 -3.89
N MET A 457 5.18 2.12 -3.06
CA MET A 457 5.81 2.33 -1.74
C MET A 457 4.88 2.03 -0.56
N TYR A 458 3.68 1.51 -0.84
CA TYR A 458 2.63 1.36 0.17
C TYR A 458 3.07 0.57 1.41
N LYS A 459 3.89 -0.48 1.25
CA LYS A 459 4.41 -1.24 2.40
C LYS A 459 5.22 -0.37 3.35
N CYS A 460 6.03 0.56 2.84
CA CYS A 460 6.73 1.53 3.68
C CYS A 460 5.74 2.51 4.32
N GLU A 461 4.82 3.09 3.55
CA GLU A 461 3.84 4.07 4.03
C GLU A 461 2.91 3.51 5.13
N SER A 462 2.37 2.30 4.93
CA SER A 462 1.54 1.62 5.92
C SER A 462 2.34 1.26 7.18
N SER A 463 3.62 0.95 7.01
CA SER A 463 4.50 0.58 8.11
C SER A 463 4.97 1.79 8.90
N PHE A 464 5.16 2.95 8.27
CA PHE A 464 5.35 4.22 8.97
C PHE A 464 4.11 4.62 9.78
N SER A 465 2.91 4.32 9.29
CA SER A 465 1.70 4.49 10.11
C SER A 465 1.74 3.63 11.38
N SER A 466 2.28 2.40 11.29
CA SER A 466 2.54 1.57 12.47
C SER A 466 3.63 2.17 13.36
N LEU A 467 4.73 2.68 12.80
CA LEU A 467 5.78 3.38 13.54
C LEU A 467 5.22 4.55 14.36
N VAL A 468 4.37 5.38 13.75
CA VAL A 468 3.69 6.50 14.42
C VAL A 468 2.75 6.03 15.53
N PHE A 469 2.05 4.91 15.32
CA PHE A 469 1.21 4.32 16.36
C PHE A 469 2.04 3.88 17.60
N PHE A 470 3.19 3.23 17.38
CA PHE A 470 4.10 2.86 18.46
C PHE A 470 4.73 4.09 19.13
N LYS A 471 5.27 5.03 18.33
CA LYS A 471 5.90 6.28 18.77
C LYS A 471 4.89 7.43 18.75
N ASN A 472 3.96 7.41 19.69
CA ASN A 472 3.04 8.52 19.92
C ASN A 472 3.63 9.57 20.88
N LYS A 473 2.88 10.65 21.13
CA LYS A 473 3.27 11.78 22.00
C LYS A 473 3.78 11.36 23.39
N TYR A 474 3.31 10.23 23.92
CA TYR A 474 3.69 9.74 25.25
C TYR A 474 4.83 8.70 25.22
N ARG A 475 5.24 8.23 24.03
CA ARG A 475 6.22 7.15 23.82
C ARG A 475 7.29 7.50 22.76
N ASN A 476 7.55 8.78 22.55
CA ASN A 476 8.41 9.28 21.48
C ASN A 476 9.88 8.81 21.56
N ARG A 477 10.36 8.36 22.74
CA ARG A 477 11.72 7.81 22.95
C ARG A 477 11.81 6.28 22.86
N LEU A 478 10.70 5.59 22.59
CA LEU A 478 10.71 4.13 22.52
C LEU A 478 11.55 3.67 21.31
N ASN A 479 12.46 2.72 21.53
CA ASN A 479 13.03 1.95 20.43
C ASN A 479 12.01 0.88 20.04
N VAL A 480 11.47 1.02 18.83
CA VAL A 480 10.36 0.22 18.32
C VAL A 480 10.80 -0.77 17.25
N GLU A 481 12.10 -0.83 16.91
CA GLU A 481 12.59 -1.66 15.81
C GLU A 481 12.18 -3.13 15.98
N SER A 482 12.39 -3.69 17.18
CA SER A 482 12.04 -5.07 17.49
C SER A 482 10.52 -5.31 17.46
N ASP A 483 9.74 -4.46 18.12
CA ASP A 483 8.27 -4.57 18.12
C ASP A 483 7.68 -4.43 16.71
N LEU A 484 8.24 -3.50 15.92
CA LEU A 484 7.82 -3.25 14.55
C LEU A 484 8.15 -4.44 13.65
N ARG A 485 9.31 -5.08 13.80
CA ARG A 485 9.63 -6.28 13.04
C ARG A 485 8.70 -7.44 13.38
N ILE A 486 8.36 -7.67 14.66
CA ILE A 486 7.35 -8.68 15.03
C ILE A 486 6.00 -8.39 14.36
N LYS A 487 5.57 -7.13 14.33
CA LYS A 487 4.30 -6.74 13.74
C LYS A 487 4.25 -6.87 12.22
N LEU A 488 5.36 -6.58 11.54
CA LEU A 488 5.41 -6.45 10.08
C LEU A 488 5.92 -7.71 9.37
N SER A 489 6.65 -8.56 10.08
CA SER A 489 7.24 -9.77 9.52
C SER A 489 6.18 -10.82 9.21
N SER A 490 6.40 -11.55 8.12
CA SER A 490 5.61 -12.70 7.75
C SER A 490 6.11 -14.01 8.38
N PHE A 491 7.30 -13.99 8.97
CA PHE A 491 7.90 -15.15 9.61
C PHE A 491 7.23 -15.48 10.94
N ALA A 492 7.08 -16.78 11.19
CA ALA A 492 6.82 -17.30 12.53
C ALA A 492 8.17 -17.49 13.24
N PRO A 493 8.46 -16.73 14.32
CA PRO A 493 9.69 -16.85 15.11
C PRO A 493 9.78 -18.13 15.94
#